data_AF-A0A2N2CL20-F1
#
_entry.id   AF-A0A2N2CL20-F1
#
_cell.length_a   1.000
_cell.length_b   1.000
_cell.length_c   1.000
_cell.angle_alpha   90.00
_cell.angle_beta   90.00
_cell.angle_gamma   90.00
#
_symmetry.space_group_name_H-M   'P 1'
#
loop_
_entity.id
_entity.type
_entity.pdbx_description
1 polymer ?
#
loop_
_entity_poly.entity_id
_entity_poly.type
_entity_poly.pdbx_seq_one_letter_code
_entity_poly.pdbx_strand_id
1 'polypeptide(L)' 'RFDGLIKDIYETLQGIFNIWLPNSGYEMDERYGLDIYRQMDRENSQVIMDLCIPVK' A
#
# COMPACT_ATOMS: atom_id res chain seq x y z
N ARG A 1 3.32 5.52 2.30
CA ARG A 1 2.77 5.36 3.66
C ARG A 1 1.27 5.54 3.59
N PHE A 2 0.52 4.57 4.11
CA PHE A 2 -0.93 4.60 4.24
C PHE A 2 -1.30 4.96 5.68
N ASP A 3 -2.28 5.84 5.82
CA ASP A 3 -2.85 6.30 7.08
C ASP A 3 -4.35 6.49 6.84
N GLY A 4 -5.15 5.51 7.26
CA GLY A 4 -6.56 5.46 6.87
C GLY A 4 -7.31 4.27 7.43
N LEU A 5 -8.51 4.03 6.92
CA LEU A 5 -9.36 2.94 7.37
C LEU A 5 -8.93 1.61 6.76
N ILE A 6 -9.01 0.54 7.53
CA ILE A 6 -8.64 -0.83 7.10
C ILE A 6 -9.40 -1.23 5.82
N LYS A 7 -10.66 -0.82 5.68
CA LYS A 7 -11.49 -1.13 4.51
C LYS A 7 -10.96 -0.47 3.20
N ASP A 8 -10.22 0.64 3.31
CA ASP A 8 -9.73 1.44 2.18
C ASP A 8 -8.35 0.95 1.67
N ILE A 9 -7.74 -0.04 2.35
CA ILE A 9 -6.45 -0.62 1.95
C ILE A 9 -6.51 -1.20 0.54
N TYR A 10 -7.56 -1.97 0.23
CA TYR A 10 -7.68 -2.62 -1.07
C TYR A 10 -7.84 -1.60 -2.19
N GLU A 11 -8.69 -0.59 -2.01
CA GLU A 11 -8.85 0.52 -2.96
C GLU A 11 -7.52 1.26 -3.18
N THR A 12 -6.78 1.52 -2.09
CA THR A 12 -5.47 2.15 -2.18
C THR A 12 -4.49 1.31 -3.00
N LEU A 13 -4.41 -0.01 -2.76
CA LEU A 13 -3.55 -0.91 -3.54
C LEU A 13 -3.97 -0.94 -5.02
N GLN A 14 -5.26 -0.95 -5.34
CA GLN A 14 -5.74 -0.85 -6.71
C GLN A 14 -5.29 0.46 -7.38
N GLY A 15 -5.37 1.59 -6.66
CA GLY A 15 -4.85 2.87 -7.14
C GLY A 15 -3.34 2.82 -7.40
N ILE A 16 -2.57 2.19 -6.51
CA ILE A 16 -1.13 2.09 -6.69
C ILE A 16 -0.77 1.23 -7.91
N PHE A 17 -1.35 0.05 -8.07
CA PHE A 17 -1.00 -0.86 -9.16
C PHE A 17 -1.58 -0.47 -10.52
N ASN A 18 -2.77 0.13 -10.56
CA ASN A 18 -3.43 0.46 -11.84
C ASN A 18 -3.19 1.90 -12.28
N ILE A 19 -2.83 2.82 -11.37
CA ILE A 19 -2.65 4.24 -11.69
C ILE A 19 -1.22 4.69 -11.42
N TRP A 20 -0.73 4.58 -10.18
CA TRP A 20 0.58 5.14 -9.83
C TRP A 20 1.71 4.40 -10.55
N LEU A 21 1.75 3.07 -10.46
CA LEU A 21 2.85 2.26 -11.00
C LEU A 21 3.00 2.43 -12.52
N PRO A 22 1.94 2.30 -13.36
CA PRO A 22 2.07 2.50 -14.80
C PRO A 22 2.52 3.91 -15.20
N ASN A 23 2.17 4.92 -14.39
CA ASN A 23 2.56 6.31 -14.64
C ASN A 23 3.92 6.70 -14.01
N SER A 24 4.49 5.84 -13.16
CA SER A 24 5.71 6.14 -12.42
C SER A 24 6.99 5.96 -13.24
N GLY A 25 6.92 5.24 -14.36
CA GLY A 25 8.09 4.84 -15.16
C GLY A 25 8.90 3.69 -14.56
N TYR A 26 8.51 3.18 -13.39
CA TYR A 26 9.08 1.98 -12.78
C TYR A 26 8.42 0.70 -13.30
N GLU A 27 9.19 -0.38 -13.30
CA GLU A 27 8.65 -1.72 -13.55
C GLU A 27 8.54 -2.49 -12.23
N MET A 28 7.53 -3.36 -12.13
CA MET A 28 7.40 -4.23 -10.96
C MET A 28 8.54 -5.24 -10.93
N ASP A 29 9.16 -5.42 -9.76
CA ASP A 29 10.17 -6.45 -9.58
C ASP A 29 9.54 -7.76 -9.12
N GLU A 30 10.12 -8.91 -9.50
CA GLU A 30 9.67 -10.26 -9.13
C GLU A 30 10.07 -10.62 -7.68
N ARG A 31 9.98 -9.63 -6.79
CA ARG A 31 10.20 -9.77 -5.35
C ARG A 31 8.88 -9.58 -4.61
N TYR A 32 8.79 -10.11 -3.41
CA TYR A 32 7.62 -9.89 -2.57
C TYR A 32 7.56 -8.45 -2.08
N GLY A 33 6.40 -7.81 -2.23
CA GLY A 33 6.06 -6.62 -1.47
C GLY A 33 5.81 -6.96 -0.01
N LEU A 34 6.01 -5.97 0.86
CA LEU A 34 5.81 -6.12 2.29
C LEU A 34 4.97 -4.96 2.81
N ASP A 35 4.04 -5.28 3.69
CA ASP A 35 3.22 -4.32 4.39
C ASP A 35 3.69 -4.25 5.85
N ILE A 36 4.20 -3.09 6.28
CA ILE A 36 4.72 -2.88 7.62
C ILE A 36 3.70 -2.09 8.43
N TYR A 37 2.97 -2.77 9.30
CA TYR A 37 2.07 -2.14 10.27
C TYR A 37 2.88 -1.32 11.29
N ARG A 38 2.60 -0.02 11.38
CA ARG A 38 3.23 0.89 12.34
C ARG A 38 2.34 1.14 13.55
N GLN A 39 1.05 1.31 13.32
CA GLN A 39 0.04 1.51 14.36
C GLN A 39 -1.30 0.96 13.88
N MET A 40 -2.09 0.43 14.80
CA MET A 40 -3.43 -0.08 14.51
C MET A 40 -4.38 0.29 15.63
N ASP A 41 -5.47 0.96 15.27
CA ASP A 41 -6.63 1.20 16.13
C ASP A 41 -7.78 0.34 15.64
N ARG A 42 -8.09 -0.71 16.41
CA ARG A 42 -9.15 -1.67 16.06
C ARG A 42 -10.54 -1.10 16.30
N GLU A 43 -10.71 -0.20 17.27
CA GLU A 43 -12.01 0.35 17.63
C GLU A 43 -12.51 1.27 16.51
N ASN A 44 -11.62 2.10 15.98
CA ASN A 44 -11.92 3.00 14.88
C ASN A 44 -11.60 2.40 13.49
N SER A 45 -11.14 1.15 13.45
CA SER A 45 -10.69 0.47 12.22
C SER A 45 -9.69 1.29 11.41
N GLN A 46 -8.79 2.01 12.09
CA GLN A 46 -7.73 2.81 11.48
C GLN A 46 -6.39 2.10 11.56
N VAL A 47 -5.54 2.32 10.56
CA VAL A 47 -4.20 1.74 10.50
C VAL A 47 -3.24 2.69 9.83
N ILE A 48 -2.03 2.76 10.40
CA ILE A 48 -0.88 3.39 9.79
C ILE A 48 0.08 2.27 9.38
N MET A 49 0.40 2.20 8.09
CA MET A 49 1.29 1.19 7.55
C MET A 49 2.14 1.71 6.39
N ASP A 50 3.30 1.10 6.20
CA ASP A 50 4.09 1.32 4.99
C ASP A 50 3.80 0.19 4.00
N LEU A 51 3.34 0.55 2.80
CA LEU A 51 3.19 -0.34 1.66
C LEU A 51 4.52 -0.34 0.90
N CYS A 52 5.29 -1.42 1.01
CA CYS A 52 6.59 -1.55 0.35
C CYS A 52 6.45 -2.37 -0.92
N ILE A 53 6.41 -1.69 -2.08
CA ILE A 53 6.28 -2.32 -3.40
C ILE A 53 7.67 -2.35 -4.05
N PRO A 54 8.17 -3.53 -4.46
CA PRO A 54 9.46 -3.64 -5.07
C PRO A 54 9.37 -3.25 -6.56
N VAL A 55 10.27 -2.37 -6.97
CA VAL A 55 10.36 -1.84 -8.32
C VAL A 55 11.79 -1.91 -8.87
N LYS A 56 11.93 -1.91 -10.20
CA LYS A 56 13.18 -1.81 -10.95
C LYS A 56 13.35 -0.41 -11.54
#